data_AF-A0A2V9YQT1-F1
#
_entry.id   AF-A0A2V9YQT1-F1
#
_cell.length_a   1.000
_cell.length_b   1.000
_cell.length_c   1.000
_cell.angle_alpha   90.00
_cell.angle_beta   90.00
_cell.angle_gamma   90.00
#
_symmetry.space_group_name_H-M   'P 1'
#
loop_
_entity.id
_entity.type
_entity.pdbx_description
1 polymer ?
#
loop_
_entity_poly.entity_id
_entity_poly.type
_entity_poly.pdbx_seq_one_letter_code
_entity_poly.pdbx_strand_id
1 'polypeptide(L)'
;MEDSPVAIGEALKPVSDPAPTTPSRVPEDHLHTMAKAFAWSGTGMWSTQLFTWLATFTVARLLAPSDYGLIGIAQIFVGLVMEVNDHGLGLTVVNLQDLTERQIGQLNTLSVLFGATAFCLSCLVARPLGVFFRMPHLPLLIIALSVTFLIRAMKTIPAALLQRNIQFRALAGIEAASYSTYAASTLLTAFLGFGYWSLVTGLVALSLCSATMTLRQRRHCFAWPDMRSLRYPLKFTGHMLVSGLSWYVYANSDLLVAGRVLGQSAVGTYTFAVTLASAPADKITGLIQRVVPSFFAAAHEEKPILRSYLLTLSEIVFVFLLPATLGLAIVADQFITVALGPKWLSAVTPLRILLMYATAKALTNTLSPMLNAKRQSHYTMWTNVAAAVYFPIGFFIGARWGTAGIAATWVALYPFLAVPLFWRTFREIELHWTEYARALWPAFSCCILMALAVILLGMSLPAAWPQPARLVLEIAVGAATYSSCMLVLHRRELRRLYRIIRPGEPVCA
;
A
#
# COMPACT_ATOMS: atom_id res chain seq x y z
N MET A 1 49.91 35.58 65.99
CA MET A 1 50.67 36.00 64.79
C MET A 1 50.52 34.87 63.80
N GLU A 2 49.77 34.93 62.70
CA GLU A 2 49.01 35.94 61.94
C GLU A 2 47.91 35.10 61.24
N ASP A 3 46.63 35.46 61.35
CA ASP A 3 45.85 36.20 60.35
C ASP A 3 46.15 35.88 58.87
N SER A 4 45.24 35.17 58.18
CA SER A 4 44.46 35.73 57.06
C SER A 4 43.60 34.66 56.34
N PRO A 5 42.32 34.96 56.02
CA PRO A 5 41.41 34.11 55.24
C PRO A 5 41.49 34.43 53.73
N VAL A 6 41.55 33.41 52.87
CA VAL A 6 41.46 33.60 51.41
C VAL A 6 40.00 33.75 50.98
N ALA A 7 39.76 34.86 50.29
CA ALA A 7 38.47 35.39 49.87
C ALA A 7 37.74 34.51 48.84
N ILE A 8 36.44 34.36 49.05
CA ILE A 8 35.45 34.00 48.03
C ILE A 8 35.07 35.30 47.32
N GLY A 9 35.35 35.40 46.02
CA GLY A 9 34.98 36.59 45.25
C GLY A 9 35.53 36.57 43.84
N GLU A 10 35.09 35.64 43.00
CA GLU A 10 35.26 35.78 41.55
C GLU A 10 33.89 36.04 40.91
N ALA A 11 33.73 37.28 40.46
CA ALA A 11 32.52 37.80 39.86
C ALA A 11 32.25 37.15 38.49
N LEU A 12 31.05 36.59 38.35
CA LEU A 12 30.45 36.24 37.07
C LEU A 12 30.42 37.46 36.14
N LYS A 13 31.21 37.42 35.06
CA LYS A 13 31.05 38.33 33.92
C LYS A 13 29.69 38.05 33.24
N PRO A 14 28.90 39.06 32.89
CA PRO A 14 27.68 38.85 32.13
C PRO A 14 28.05 38.40 30.70
N VAL A 15 27.55 37.24 30.30
CA VAL A 15 27.56 36.80 28.91
C VAL A 15 26.67 37.78 28.14
N SER A 16 27.26 38.57 27.25
CA SER A 16 26.53 39.42 26.33
C SER A 16 25.66 38.55 25.42
N ASP A 17 24.35 38.78 25.42
CA ASP A 17 23.41 38.12 24.51
C ASP A 17 23.85 38.30 23.04
N PRO A 18 23.93 37.23 22.23
CA PRO A 18 24.07 37.40 20.80
C PRO A 18 22.77 37.98 20.25
N ALA A 19 22.89 39.09 19.50
CA ALA A 19 21.78 39.71 18.78
C ALA A 19 21.00 38.67 17.94
N PRO A 20 19.68 38.82 17.78
CA PRO A 20 18.87 37.89 17.02
C PRO A 20 19.34 37.89 15.56
N THR A 21 19.98 36.80 15.14
CA THR A 21 20.29 36.57 13.73
C THR A 21 18.99 36.38 12.98
N THR A 22 18.66 37.32 12.11
CA THR A 22 17.62 37.19 11.10
C THR A 22 17.73 35.82 10.42
N PRO A 23 16.62 35.07 10.26
CA PRO A 23 16.67 33.77 9.61
C PRO A 23 17.16 33.98 8.17
N SER A 24 18.33 33.44 7.87
CA SER A 24 18.89 33.41 6.52
C SER A 24 17.85 32.79 5.59
N ARG A 25 17.34 33.59 4.65
CA ARG A 25 16.46 33.12 3.57
C ARG A 25 17.13 31.93 2.90
N VAL A 26 16.46 30.78 2.88
CA VAL A 26 16.87 29.62 2.07
C VAL A 26 17.06 30.12 0.63
N PRO A 27 18.22 29.90 -0.02
CA PRO A 27 18.44 30.35 -1.39
C PRO A 27 17.39 29.72 -2.32
N GLU A 28 16.67 30.55 -3.08
CA GLU A 28 15.56 30.15 -3.99
C GLU A 28 15.95 29.04 -4.99
N ASP A 29 17.24 28.85 -5.23
CA ASP A 29 17.82 27.85 -6.15
C ASP A 29 17.60 26.39 -5.69
N HIS A 30 17.49 26.15 -4.38
CA HIS A 30 17.20 24.82 -3.84
C HIS A 30 15.74 24.38 -4.04
N LEU A 31 14.79 25.33 -4.05
CA LEU A 31 13.37 25.07 -4.24
C LEU A 31 13.06 24.65 -5.68
N HIS A 32 13.71 25.29 -6.66
CA HIS A 32 13.63 24.88 -8.07
C HIS A 32 14.24 23.50 -8.32
N THR A 33 15.32 23.16 -7.63
CA THR A 33 15.97 21.85 -7.71
C THR A 33 15.10 20.74 -7.10
N MET A 34 14.42 21.01 -5.97
CA MET A 34 13.48 20.07 -5.35
C MET A 34 12.21 19.89 -6.18
N ALA A 35 11.63 20.97 -6.73
CA ALA A 35 10.47 20.89 -7.61
C ALA A 35 10.79 20.12 -8.91
N LYS A 36 11.98 20.33 -9.50
CA LYS A 36 12.47 19.51 -10.63
C LYS A 36 12.70 18.06 -10.22
N ALA A 37 13.21 17.78 -9.02
CA ALA A 37 13.39 16.42 -8.52
C ALA A 37 12.05 15.69 -8.27
N PHE A 38 11.03 16.39 -7.77
CA PHE A 38 9.66 15.88 -7.64
C PHE A 38 8.99 15.66 -9.00
N ALA A 39 9.12 16.60 -9.94
CA ALA A 39 8.59 16.46 -11.30
C ALA A 39 9.28 15.32 -12.07
N TRP A 40 10.61 15.17 -11.93
CA TRP A 40 11.39 14.09 -12.55
C TRP A 40 11.06 12.74 -11.94
N SER A 41 10.94 12.66 -10.61
CA SER A 41 10.55 11.44 -9.90
C SER A 41 9.10 11.04 -10.22
N GLY A 42 8.20 12.02 -10.31
CA GLY A 42 6.81 11.80 -10.71
C GLY A 42 6.71 11.26 -12.14
N THR A 43 7.39 11.89 -13.09
CA THR A 43 7.37 11.47 -14.51
C THR A 43 7.90 10.06 -14.70
N GLY A 44 9.01 9.71 -14.05
CA GLY A 44 9.56 8.35 -14.08
C GLY A 44 8.63 7.30 -13.45
N MET A 45 7.98 7.63 -12.33
CA MET A 45 7.03 6.72 -11.69
C MET A 45 5.78 6.49 -12.55
N TRP A 46 5.24 7.57 -13.15
CA TRP A 46 4.08 7.47 -14.02
C TRP A 46 4.38 6.73 -15.33
N SER A 47 5.56 6.91 -15.92
CA SER A 47 5.95 6.17 -17.13
C SER A 47 6.11 4.67 -16.85
N THR A 48 6.79 4.29 -15.78
CA THR A 48 6.87 2.88 -15.35
C THR A 48 5.47 2.31 -15.06
N GLN A 49 4.60 3.09 -14.42
CA GLN A 49 3.26 2.64 -14.09
C GLN A 49 2.40 2.38 -15.33
N LEU A 50 2.41 3.31 -16.29
CA LEU A 50 1.69 3.14 -17.56
C LEU A 50 2.21 1.91 -18.30
N PHE A 51 3.52 1.71 -18.35
CA PHE A 51 4.11 0.52 -18.93
C PHE A 51 3.63 -0.77 -18.24
N THR A 52 3.63 -0.82 -16.90
CA THR A 52 3.17 -1.99 -16.14
C THR A 52 1.67 -2.27 -16.36
N TRP A 53 0.83 -1.24 -16.43
CA TRP A 53 -0.61 -1.42 -16.71
C TRP A 53 -0.86 -1.90 -18.14
N LEU A 54 -0.20 -1.32 -19.14
CA LEU A 54 -0.29 -1.80 -20.52
C LEU A 54 0.16 -3.26 -20.63
N ALA A 55 1.25 -3.62 -19.95
CA ALA A 55 1.71 -5.00 -19.86
C ALA A 55 0.66 -5.91 -19.23
N THR A 56 0.08 -5.50 -18.10
CA THR A 56 -0.94 -6.28 -17.38
C THR A 56 -2.20 -6.49 -18.22
N PHE A 57 -2.69 -5.46 -18.91
CA PHE A 57 -3.86 -5.59 -19.78
C PHE A 57 -3.57 -6.45 -21.02
N THR A 58 -2.38 -6.32 -21.59
CA THR A 58 -1.95 -7.17 -22.72
C THR A 58 -1.88 -8.65 -22.30
N VAL A 59 -1.24 -8.93 -21.16
CA VAL A 59 -1.14 -10.29 -20.60
C VAL A 59 -2.53 -10.83 -20.24
N ALA A 60 -3.41 -10.02 -19.67
CA ALA A 60 -4.78 -10.43 -19.36
C ALA A 60 -5.62 -10.75 -20.62
N ARG A 61 -5.32 -10.12 -21.76
CA ARG A 61 -5.93 -10.48 -23.06
C ARG A 61 -5.38 -11.79 -23.62
N LEU A 62 -4.12 -12.13 -23.35
CA LEU A 62 -3.50 -13.37 -23.81
C LEU A 62 -3.90 -14.57 -22.93
N LEU A 63 -3.92 -14.42 -21.60
CA LEU A 63 -4.13 -15.51 -20.65
C LEU A 63 -5.61 -15.74 -20.34
N ALA A 64 -5.96 -16.95 -19.90
CA ALA A 64 -7.30 -17.25 -19.43
C ALA A 64 -7.51 -16.79 -17.97
N PRO A 65 -8.73 -16.46 -17.54
CA PRO A 65 -9.02 -16.17 -16.14
C PRO A 65 -8.55 -17.28 -15.19
N SER A 66 -8.64 -18.55 -15.59
CA SER A 66 -8.13 -19.68 -14.81
C SER A 66 -6.64 -19.54 -14.45
N ASP A 67 -5.81 -19.01 -15.34
CA ASP A 67 -4.36 -18.84 -15.08
C ASP A 67 -4.13 -17.84 -13.94
N TYR A 68 -4.87 -16.73 -13.96
CA TYR A 68 -4.86 -15.73 -12.88
C TYR A 68 -5.41 -16.28 -11.56
N GLY A 69 -6.40 -17.19 -11.61
CA GLY A 69 -6.94 -17.80 -10.40
C GLY A 69 -5.93 -18.69 -9.68
N LEU A 70 -5.17 -19.46 -10.46
CA LEU A 70 -4.12 -20.34 -9.96
C LEU A 70 -2.96 -19.55 -9.33
N ILE A 71 -2.52 -18.49 -10.01
CA ILE A 71 -1.50 -17.57 -9.51
C ILE A 71 -2.00 -16.81 -8.28
N GLY A 72 -3.27 -16.38 -8.27
CA GLY A 72 -3.88 -15.71 -7.12
C GLY A 72 -3.79 -16.55 -5.86
N ILE A 73 -4.19 -17.83 -5.91
CA ILE A 73 -4.11 -18.74 -4.76
C ILE A 73 -2.66 -19.00 -4.35
N ALA A 74 -1.78 -19.21 -5.32
CA ALA A 74 -0.36 -19.40 -5.03
C ALA A 74 0.24 -18.16 -4.36
N GLN A 75 -0.15 -16.96 -4.78
CA GLN A 75 0.28 -15.70 -4.18
C GLN A 75 -0.24 -15.51 -2.76
N ILE A 76 -1.41 -16.02 -2.40
CA ILE A 76 -1.87 -15.98 -1.00
C ILE A 76 -0.93 -16.79 -0.11
N PHE A 77 -0.50 -17.96 -0.57
CA PHE A 77 0.44 -18.78 0.20
C PHE A 77 1.82 -18.09 0.28
N VAL A 78 2.32 -17.59 -0.85
CA VAL A 78 3.61 -16.86 -0.91
C VAL A 78 3.59 -15.61 -0.05
N GLY A 79 2.52 -14.83 -0.11
CA GLY A 79 2.37 -13.62 0.68
C GLY A 79 2.31 -13.91 2.18
N LEU A 80 1.71 -15.01 2.62
CA LEU A 80 1.66 -15.39 4.04
C LEU A 80 3.06 -15.61 4.61
N VAL A 81 3.90 -16.35 3.87
CA VAL A 81 5.29 -16.60 4.24
C VAL A 81 6.08 -15.29 4.27
N MET A 82 5.87 -14.44 3.26
CA MET A 82 6.56 -13.17 3.14
C MET A 82 6.15 -12.17 4.22
N GLU A 83 4.89 -12.21 4.65
CA GLU A 83 4.37 -11.37 5.72
C GLU A 83 5.15 -11.62 7.03
N VAL A 84 5.41 -12.89 7.36
CA VAL A 84 6.21 -13.26 8.53
C VAL A 84 7.64 -12.70 8.43
N ASN A 85 8.23 -12.72 7.25
CA ASN A 85 9.59 -12.23 7.06
C ASN A 85 9.67 -10.69 7.13
N ASP A 86 8.76 -9.99 6.44
CA ASP A 86 8.79 -8.54 6.26
C ASP A 86 8.31 -7.81 7.53
N HIS A 87 7.16 -8.23 8.10
CA HIS A 87 6.65 -7.68 9.37
C HIS A 87 7.41 -8.20 10.59
N GLY A 88 8.09 -9.33 10.44
CA GLY A 88 8.94 -9.88 11.47
C GLY A 88 10.26 -9.14 11.59
N LEU A 89 11.20 -9.49 10.71
CA LEU A 89 12.59 -9.07 10.82
C LEU A 89 12.81 -7.70 10.18
N GLY A 90 12.13 -7.40 9.07
CA GLY A 90 12.25 -6.14 8.35
C GLY A 90 11.86 -4.93 9.21
N LEU A 91 10.64 -4.92 9.75
CA LEU A 91 10.15 -3.83 10.62
C LEU A 91 10.98 -3.68 11.90
N THR A 92 11.52 -4.77 12.44
CA THR A 92 12.36 -4.73 13.64
C THR A 92 13.64 -3.91 13.39
N VAL A 93 14.27 -4.07 12.22
CA VAL A 93 15.47 -3.29 11.85
C VAL A 93 15.15 -1.82 11.56
N VAL A 94 13.97 -1.53 11.01
CA VAL A 94 13.52 -0.16 10.75
C VAL A 94 13.23 0.58 12.06
N ASN A 95 12.57 -0.07 13.03
CA ASN A 95 12.10 0.58 14.24
C ASN A 95 13.14 0.63 15.37
N LEU A 96 14.02 -0.37 15.49
CA LEU A 96 15.05 -0.38 16.54
C LEU A 96 16.31 0.38 16.06
N GLN A 97 16.56 1.55 16.66
CA GLN A 97 17.70 2.40 16.31
C GLN A 97 19.03 1.89 16.90
N ASP A 98 19.01 1.23 18.06
CA ASP A 98 20.21 0.82 18.81
C ASP A 98 20.75 -0.57 18.44
N LEU A 99 20.66 -0.96 17.17
CA LEU A 99 21.18 -2.25 16.70
C LEU A 99 22.66 -2.17 16.33
N THR A 100 23.47 -3.03 16.94
CA THR A 100 24.89 -3.20 16.57
C THR A 100 25.03 -3.88 15.20
N GLU A 101 26.15 -3.65 14.51
CA GLU A 101 26.43 -4.32 13.22
C GLU A 101 26.39 -5.85 13.33
N ARG A 102 26.82 -6.40 14.47
CA ARG A 102 26.73 -7.84 14.77
C ARG A 102 25.28 -8.30 14.85
N GLN A 103 24.40 -7.57 15.55
CA GLN A 103 22.97 -7.91 15.63
C GLN A 103 22.29 -7.83 14.25
N ILE A 104 22.65 -6.85 13.42
CA ILE A 104 22.18 -6.76 12.03
C ILE A 104 22.59 -8.00 11.24
N GLY A 105 23.85 -8.43 11.35
CA GLY A 105 24.34 -9.65 10.70
C GLY A 105 23.66 -10.93 11.20
N GLN A 106 23.29 -10.97 12.48
CA GLN A 106 22.53 -12.07 13.08
C GLN A 106 21.09 -12.14 12.57
N LEU A 107 20.42 -10.98 12.49
CA LEU A 107 19.07 -10.87 11.92
C LEU A 107 19.04 -11.27 10.43
N ASN A 108 20.10 -10.95 9.69
CA ASN A 108 20.24 -11.35 8.29
C ASN A 108 20.36 -12.87 8.14
N THR A 109 21.25 -13.51 8.93
CA THR A 109 21.35 -14.98 8.95
C THR A 109 20.01 -15.62 9.33
N LEU A 110 19.30 -15.05 10.30
CA LEU A 110 17.97 -15.53 10.70
C LEU A 110 16.93 -15.40 9.58
N SER A 111 16.94 -14.30 8.81
CA SER A 111 16.06 -14.13 7.64
C SER A 111 16.36 -15.17 6.57
N VAL A 112 17.64 -15.43 6.26
CA VAL A 112 18.04 -16.46 5.30
C VAL A 112 17.66 -17.87 5.77
N LEU A 113 17.87 -18.19 7.05
CA LEU A 113 17.42 -19.46 7.64
C LEU A 113 15.90 -19.60 7.56
N PHE A 114 15.15 -18.53 7.82
CA PHE A 114 13.70 -18.50 7.66
C PHE A 114 13.29 -18.73 6.19
N GLY A 115 13.93 -18.06 5.24
CA GLY A 115 13.68 -18.26 3.81
C GLY A 115 13.93 -19.70 3.36
N ALA A 116 15.02 -20.32 3.84
CA ALA A 116 15.37 -21.70 3.54
C ALA A 116 14.39 -22.71 4.16
N THR A 117 14.03 -22.53 5.44
CA THR A 117 13.02 -23.37 6.10
C THR A 117 11.65 -23.20 5.47
N ALA A 118 11.26 -21.98 5.11
CA ALA A 118 10.01 -21.71 4.40
C ALA A 118 9.98 -22.37 3.01
N PHE A 119 11.09 -22.34 2.26
CA PHE A 119 11.21 -23.06 0.99
C PHE A 119 10.97 -24.56 1.17
N CYS A 120 11.69 -25.20 2.10
CA CYS A 120 11.55 -26.63 2.38
C CYS A 120 10.13 -26.98 2.84
N LEU A 121 9.55 -26.20 3.75
CA LEU A 121 8.19 -26.41 4.22
C LEU A 121 7.16 -26.26 3.09
N SER A 122 7.38 -25.31 2.18
CA SER A 122 6.52 -25.10 1.03
C SER A 122 6.54 -26.28 0.07
N CYS A 123 7.70 -26.90 -0.15
CA CYS A 123 7.81 -28.13 -0.93
C CYS A 123 7.02 -29.28 -0.30
N LEU A 124 7.01 -29.40 1.03
CA LEU A 124 6.24 -30.42 1.75
C LEU A 124 4.72 -30.15 1.69
N VAL A 125 4.31 -28.90 1.83
CA VAL A 125 2.90 -28.49 1.91
C VAL A 125 2.25 -28.29 0.53
N ALA A 126 3.04 -28.17 -0.54
CA ALA A 126 2.57 -27.95 -1.91
C ALA A 126 1.53 -29.00 -2.37
N ARG A 127 1.79 -30.29 -2.15
CA ARG A 127 0.87 -31.37 -2.55
C ARG A 127 -0.45 -31.35 -1.75
N PRO A 128 -0.45 -31.27 -0.40
CA PRO A 128 -1.67 -31.07 0.38
C PRO A 128 -2.51 -29.87 -0.09
N LEU A 129 -1.87 -28.75 -0.42
CA LEU A 129 -2.58 -27.56 -0.90
C LEU A 129 -3.24 -27.79 -2.27
N GLY A 130 -2.58 -28.49 -3.20
CA GLY A 130 -3.17 -28.86 -4.48
C GLY A 130 -4.43 -29.71 -4.33
N VAL A 131 -4.43 -30.64 -3.36
CA VAL A 131 -5.61 -31.45 -3.03
C VAL A 131 -6.71 -30.60 -2.37
N PHE A 132 -6.35 -29.75 -1.42
CA PHE A 132 -7.30 -28.89 -0.71
C PHE A 132 -8.06 -27.96 -1.67
N PHE A 133 -7.35 -27.30 -2.58
CA PHE A 133 -7.94 -26.39 -3.57
C PHE A 133 -8.50 -27.09 -4.82
N ARG A 134 -8.28 -28.41 -4.96
CA ARG A 134 -8.66 -29.20 -6.15
C ARG A 134 -8.03 -28.67 -7.44
N MET A 135 -6.76 -28.27 -7.37
CA MET A 135 -6.01 -27.69 -8.48
C MET A 135 -4.71 -28.49 -8.70
N PRO A 136 -4.63 -29.35 -9.73
CA PRO A 136 -3.49 -30.26 -9.92
C PRO A 136 -2.18 -29.53 -10.26
N HIS A 137 -2.26 -28.34 -10.84
CA HIS A 137 -1.10 -27.53 -11.22
C HIS A 137 -0.57 -26.63 -10.09
N LEU A 138 -1.33 -26.46 -9.01
CA LEU A 138 -0.98 -25.58 -7.89
C LEU A 138 0.31 -26.00 -7.14
N PRO A 139 0.57 -27.30 -6.88
CA PRO A 139 1.78 -27.72 -6.17
C PRO A 139 3.07 -27.28 -6.88
N LEU A 140 3.13 -27.44 -8.19
CA LEU A 140 4.31 -27.09 -9.00
C LEU A 140 4.55 -25.57 -8.98
N LEU A 141 3.47 -24.78 -8.96
CA LEU A 141 3.53 -23.34 -8.85
C LEU A 141 4.03 -22.86 -7.49
N ILE A 142 3.58 -23.49 -6.41
CA ILE A 142 4.06 -23.18 -5.06
C ILE A 142 5.56 -23.45 -4.95
N ILE A 143 6.04 -24.57 -5.50
CA ILE A 143 7.47 -24.91 -5.52
C ILE A 143 8.28 -23.91 -6.36
N ALA A 144 7.77 -23.52 -7.53
CA ALA A 144 8.45 -22.55 -8.37
C ALA A 144 8.52 -21.16 -7.72
N LEU A 145 7.42 -20.70 -7.10
CA LEU A 145 7.37 -19.41 -6.42
C LEU A 145 8.10 -19.42 -5.08
N SER A 146 8.25 -20.56 -4.41
CA SER A 146 8.97 -20.63 -3.13
C SER A 146 10.46 -20.30 -3.28
N VAL A 147 11.04 -20.42 -4.49
CA VAL A 147 12.39 -19.92 -4.79
C VAL A 147 12.52 -18.43 -4.46
N THR A 148 11.43 -17.67 -4.60
CA THR A 148 11.41 -16.24 -4.22
C THR A 148 11.64 -16.02 -2.73
N PHE A 149 11.35 -16.99 -1.85
CA PHE A 149 11.62 -16.87 -0.41
C PHE A 149 13.11 -16.78 -0.12
N LEU A 150 13.93 -17.59 -0.81
CA LEU A 150 15.40 -17.55 -0.68
C LEU A 150 15.94 -16.19 -1.13
N ILE A 151 15.45 -15.72 -2.28
CA ILE A 151 15.89 -14.46 -2.89
C ILE A 151 15.47 -13.26 -2.02
N ARG A 152 14.21 -13.24 -1.56
CA ARG A 152 13.67 -12.12 -0.79
C ARG A 152 14.24 -12.10 0.64
N ALA A 153 14.47 -13.26 1.26
CA ALA A 153 15.13 -13.35 2.57
C ALA A 153 16.49 -12.63 2.57
N MET A 154 17.30 -12.82 1.53
CA MET A 154 18.59 -12.11 1.39
C MET A 154 18.42 -10.58 1.22
N LYS A 155 17.27 -10.12 0.71
CA LYS A 155 16.98 -8.71 0.46
C LYS A 155 16.39 -7.97 1.68
N THR A 156 15.70 -8.68 2.57
CA THR A 156 14.87 -8.09 3.66
C THR A 156 15.62 -7.06 4.51
N ILE A 157 16.72 -7.48 5.14
CA ILE A 157 17.52 -6.63 6.03
C ILE A 157 18.22 -5.50 5.26
N PRO A 158 18.87 -5.74 4.10
CA PRO A 158 19.37 -4.68 3.23
C PRO A 158 18.34 -3.59 2.92
N ALA A 159 17.14 -3.99 2.49
CA ALA A 159 16.07 -3.07 2.13
C ALA A 159 15.57 -2.29 3.35
N ALA A 160 15.44 -2.95 4.50
CA ALA A 160 15.09 -2.30 5.78
C ALA A 160 16.12 -1.24 6.18
N LEU A 161 17.42 -1.50 5.99
CA LEU A 161 18.48 -0.52 6.26
C LEU A 161 18.45 0.66 5.28
N LEU A 162 18.15 0.43 4.00
CA LEU A 162 17.96 1.52 3.03
C LEU A 162 16.76 2.40 3.42
N GLN A 163 15.66 1.78 3.87
CA GLN A 163 14.48 2.48 4.35
C GLN A 163 14.77 3.27 5.63
N ARG A 164 15.46 2.65 6.59
CA ARG A 164 15.90 3.31 7.83
C ARG A 164 16.81 4.51 7.56
N ASN A 165 17.70 4.41 6.59
CA ASN A 165 18.58 5.51 6.19
C ASN A 165 17.93 6.53 5.24
N ILE A 166 16.59 6.48 5.05
CA ILE A 166 15.82 7.44 4.25
C ILE A 166 16.34 7.51 2.79
N GLN A 167 16.90 6.40 2.27
CA GLN A 167 17.42 6.32 0.90
C GLN A 167 16.29 6.04 -0.11
N PHE A 168 15.22 6.84 -0.06
CA PHE A 168 14.01 6.62 -0.86
C PHE A 168 14.25 6.68 -2.38
N ARG A 169 15.21 7.48 -2.84
CA ARG A 169 15.59 7.51 -4.26
C ARG A 169 16.13 6.17 -4.74
N ALA A 170 16.93 5.52 -3.91
CA ALA A 170 17.56 4.24 -4.22
C ALA A 170 16.50 3.11 -4.20
N LEU A 171 15.61 3.13 -3.20
CA LEU A 171 14.46 2.23 -3.12
C LEU A 171 13.50 2.39 -4.31
N ALA A 172 13.16 3.63 -4.67
CA ALA A 172 12.28 3.92 -5.81
C ALA A 172 12.91 3.47 -7.15
N GLY A 173 14.22 3.64 -7.32
CA GLY A 173 14.94 3.15 -8.51
C GLY A 173 14.95 1.62 -8.60
N ILE A 174 15.16 0.92 -7.47
CA ILE A 174 15.06 -0.54 -7.41
C ILE A 174 13.65 -0.99 -7.76
N GLU A 175 12.62 -0.35 -7.20
CA GLU A 175 11.22 -0.66 -7.43
C GLU A 175 10.86 -0.51 -8.92
N ALA A 176 11.19 0.62 -9.53
CA ALA A 176 10.91 0.89 -10.93
C ALA A 176 11.61 -0.11 -11.89
N ALA A 177 12.88 -0.42 -11.64
CA ALA A 177 13.62 -1.40 -12.43
C ALA A 177 13.06 -2.83 -12.26
N SER A 178 12.66 -3.19 -11.03
CA SER A 178 12.08 -4.50 -10.74
C SER A 178 10.73 -4.67 -11.46
N TYR A 179 9.82 -3.70 -11.36
CA TYR A 179 8.51 -3.77 -12.04
C TYR A 179 8.60 -3.70 -13.57
N SER A 180 9.58 -2.97 -14.10
CA SER A 180 9.86 -2.99 -15.54
C SER A 180 10.34 -4.37 -16.00
N THR A 181 11.23 -5.00 -15.22
CA THR A 181 11.71 -6.37 -15.47
C THR A 181 10.59 -7.40 -15.37
N TYR A 182 9.70 -7.24 -14.36
CA TYR A 182 8.49 -8.04 -14.21
C TYR A 182 7.61 -7.98 -15.47
N ALA A 183 7.23 -6.77 -15.88
CA ALA A 183 6.36 -6.54 -17.02
C ALA A 183 6.98 -7.08 -18.32
N ALA A 184 8.27 -6.83 -18.56
CA ALA A 184 8.98 -7.33 -19.74
C ALA A 184 9.07 -8.86 -19.76
N SER A 185 9.46 -9.48 -18.65
CA SER A 185 9.57 -10.94 -18.53
C SER A 185 8.22 -11.64 -18.73
N THR A 186 7.16 -11.14 -18.10
CA THR A 186 5.81 -11.67 -18.26
C THR A 186 5.28 -11.47 -19.68
N LEU A 187 5.50 -10.31 -20.29
CA LEU A 187 5.08 -10.08 -21.68
C LEU A 187 5.79 -11.04 -22.64
N LEU A 188 7.12 -11.13 -22.56
CA LEU A 188 7.91 -11.97 -23.44
C LEU A 188 7.46 -13.43 -23.37
N THR A 189 7.32 -13.97 -22.16
CA THR A 189 6.89 -15.36 -21.95
C THR A 189 5.42 -15.58 -22.28
N ALA A 190 4.55 -14.58 -22.10
CA ALA A 190 3.16 -14.65 -22.53
C ALA A 190 3.03 -14.72 -24.07
N PHE A 191 3.82 -13.93 -24.80
CA PHE A 191 3.86 -13.99 -26.27
C PHE A 191 4.42 -15.32 -26.80
N LEU A 192 5.33 -15.95 -26.05
CA LEU A 192 5.84 -17.28 -26.36
C LEU A 192 4.85 -18.42 -26.01
N GLY A 193 3.66 -18.11 -25.48
CA GLY A 193 2.61 -19.10 -25.22
C GLY A 193 2.81 -19.94 -23.95
N PHE A 194 3.60 -19.49 -22.98
CA PHE A 194 3.89 -20.23 -21.74
C PHE A 194 2.70 -20.29 -20.75
N GLY A 195 1.55 -19.68 -21.08
CA GLY A 195 0.34 -19.67 -20.25
C GLY A 195 0.61 -19.05 -18.87
N TYR A 196 0.15 -19.72 -17.81
CA TYR A 196 0.32 -19.27 -16.42
C TYR A 196 1.79 -19.13 -15.99
N TRP A 197 2.74 -19.83 -16.64
CA TRP A 197 4.18 -19.69 -16.33
C TRP A 197 4.74 -18.30 -16.64
N SER A 198 4.06 -17.54 -17.50
CA SER A 198 4.44 -16.14 -17.77
C SER A 198 4.36 -15.25 -16.53
N LEU A 199 3.37 -15.49 -15.67
CA LEU A 199 3.20 -14.77 -14.42
C LEU A 199 4.28 -15.19 -13.39
N VAL A 200 4.64 -16.47 -13.35
CA VAL A 200 5.67 -17.01 -12.46
C VAL A 200 7.05 -16.44 -12.80
N THR A 201 7.45 -16.52 -14.06
CA THR A 201 8.74 -16.02 -14.54
C THR A 201 8.87 -14.52 -14.32
N GLY A 202 7.77 -13.76 -14.47
CA GLY A 202 7.68 -12.37 -14.06
C GLY A 202 8.03 -12.17 -12.58
N LEU A 203 7.33 -12.86 -11.68
CA LEU A 203 7.51 -12.70 -10.22
C LEU A 203 8.91 -13.11 -9.74
N VAL A 204 9.48 -14.16 -10.33
CA VAL A 204 10.86 -14.59 -10.05
C VAL A 204 11.85 -13.55 -10.56
N ALA A 205 11.68 -13.04 -11.79
CA ALA A 205 12.53 -12.01 -12.36
C ALA A 205 12.46 -10.69 -11.57
N LEU A 206 11.26 -10.28 -11.12
CA LEU A 206 11.05 -9.17 -10.20
C LEU A 206 11.89 -9.35 -8.93
N SER A 207 11.75 -10.51 -8.28
CA SER A 207 12.43 -10.81 -7.01
C SER A 207 13.95 -10.79 -7.18
N LEU A 208 14.46 -11.37 -8.28
CA LEU A 208 15.89 -11.45 -8.57
C LEU A 208 16.48 -10.06 -8.89
N CYS A 209 15.83 -9.28 -9.76
CA CYS A 209 16.24 -7.91 -10.06
C CYS A 209 16.27 -7.06 -8.77
N SER A 210 15.21 -7.17 -7.97
CA SER A 210 15.10 -6.41 -6.73
C SER A 210 16.18 -6.77 -5.71
N ALA A 211 16.45 -8.07 -5.51
CA ALA A 211 17.48 -8.53 -4.58
C ALA A 211 18.89 -8.14 -5.05
N THR A 212 19.21 -8.38 -6.33
CA THR A 212 20.54 -8.06 -6.88
C THR A 212 20.87 -6.57 -6.81
N MET A 213 19.92 -5.69 -7.13
CA MET A 213 20.13 -4.25 -7.03
C MET A 213 20.26 -3.78 -5.58
N THR A 214 19.48 -4.35 -4.67
CA THR A 214 19.55 -4.00 -3.24
C THR A 214 20.90 -4.42 -2.64
N LEU A 215 21.35 -5.64 -2.92
CA LEU A 215 22.65 -6.17 -2.46
C LEU A 215 23.86 -5.47 -3.10
N ARG A 216 23.68 -4.83 -4.26
CA ARG A 216 24.71 -3.97 -4.84
C ARG A 216 24.85 -2.62 -4.12
N GLN A 217 23.75 -2.05 -3.63
CA GLN A 217 23.77 -0.77 -2.93
C GLN A 217 24.32 -0.88 -1.51
N ARG A 218 24.07 -2.00 -0.83
CA ARG A 218 24.64 -2.27 0.49
C ARG A 218 25.24 -3.68 0.50
N ARG A 219 26.51 -3.78 0.86
CA ARG A 219 27.17 -5.05 1.18
C ARG A 219 26.86 -5.41 2.63
N HIS A 220 26.80 -6.70 2.94
CA HIS A 220 26.31 -7.18 4.22
C HIS A 220 27.22 -8.20 4.86
N CYS A 221 27.26 -8.15 6.19
CA CYS A 221 27.96 -9.09 7.04
C CYS A 221 26.99 -10.17 7.51
N PHE A 222 27.41 -11.43 7.47
CA PHE A 222 26.70 -12.54 8.11
C PHE A 222 27.32 -12.78 9.48
N ALA A 223 26.47 -12.98 10.49
CA ALA A 223 26.91 -13.38 11.82
C ALA A 223 26.01 -14.50 12.34
N TRP A 224 26.60 -15.47 13.06
CA TRP A 224 25.82 -16.56 13.64
C TRP A 224 24.88 -16.02 14.73
N PRO A 225 23.57 -16.37 14.68
CA PRO A 225 22.57 -15.82 15.57
C PRO A 225 22.78 -16.29 17.01
N ASP A 226 22.97 -15.33 17.92
CA ASP A 226 22.98 -15.55 19.36
C ASP A 226 21.61 -15.17 19.94
N MET A 227 20.85 -16.18 20.39
CA MET A 227 19.49 -16.02 20.90
C MET A 227 19.41 -15.11 22.13
N ARG A 228 20.50 -14.98 22.90
CA ARG A 228 20.52 -14.09 24.08
C ARG A 228 20.53 -12.62 23.66
N SER A 229 21.36 -12.27 22.68
CA SER A 229 21.43 -10.92 22.10
C SER A 229 20.14 -10.53 21.35
N LEU A 230 19.47 -11.52 20.75
CA LEU A 230 18.26 -11.31 19.94
C LEU A 230 16.95 -11.33 20.74
N ARG A 231 16.97 -11.64 22.05
CA ARG A 231 15.75 -11.78 22.85
C ARG A 231 14.89 -10.51 22.86
N TYR A 232 15.52 -9.34 22.99
CA TYR A 232 14.80 -8.06 22.99
C TYR A 232 14.20 -7.74 21.60
N PRO A 233 14.99 -7.77 20.50
CA PRO A 233 14.44 -7.62 19.16
C PRO A 233 13.31 -8.60 18.84
N LEU A 234 13.47 -9.90 19.12
CA LEU A 234 12.47 -10.93 18.80
C LEU A 234 11.18 -10.80 19.62
N LYS A 235 11.24 -10.29 20.87
CA LYS A 235 10.04 -10.03 21.66
C LYS A 235 9.22 -8.87 21.06
N PHE A 236 9.89 -7.83 20.58
CA PHE A 236 9.23 -6.74 19.85
C PHE A 236 8.58 -7.25 18.55
N THR A 237 9.28 -8.13 17.84
CA THR A 237 8.79 -8.78 16.63
C THR A 237 7.48 -9.55 16.83
N GLY A 238 7.33 -10.25 17.96
CA GLY A 238 6.15 -11.09 18.23
C GLY A 238 4.82 -10.34 18.17
N HIS A 239 4.73 -9.13 18.73
CA HIS A 239 3.49 -8.34 18.71
C HIS A 239 3.15 -7.83 17.31
N MET A 240 4.16 -7.39 16.55
CA MET A 240 3.97 -6.90 15.18
C MET A 240 3.57 -8.04 14.23
N LEU A 241 4.16 -9.23 14.42
CA LEU A 241 3.80 -10.44 13.69
C LEU A 241 2.35 -10.85 13.90
N VAL A 242 1.85 -10.83 15.14
CA VAL A 242 0.44 -11.19 15.42
C VAL A 242 -0.51 -10.25 14.71
N SER A 243 -0.23 -8.94 14.76
CA SER A 243 -1.05 -7.95 14.07
C SER A 243 -1.00 -8.10 12.55
N GLY A 244 0.20 -8.28 11.97
CA GLY A 244 0.40 -8.47 10.53
C GLY A 244 -0.22 -9.75 10.00
N LEU A 245 -0.02 -10.87 10.69
CA LEU A 245 -0.65 -12.16 10.34
C LEU A 245 -2.17 -12.08 10.43
N SER A 246 -2.71 -11.46 11.48
CA SER A 246 -4.16 -11.27 11.63
C SER A 246 -4.71 -10.42 10.49
N TRP A 247 -3.99 -9.34 10.12
CA TRP A 247 -4.32 -8.52 8.96
C TRP A 247 -4.32 -9.32 7.65
N TYR A 248 -3.26 -10.09 7.43
CA TYR A 248 -3.09 -10.91 6.23
C TYR A 248 -4.19 -11.96 6.08
N VAL A 249 -4.55 -12.63 7.18
CA VAL A 249 -5.60 -13.65 7.21
C VAL A 249 -6.94 -13.04 6.82
N TYR A 250 -7.37 -11.94 7.45
CA TYR A 250 -8.66 -11.35 7.09
C TYR A 250 -8.63 -10.77 5.67
N ALA A 251 -7.53 -10.11 5.28
CA ALA A 251 -7.39 -9.44 3.98
C ALA A 251 -7.38 -10.38 2.78
N ASN A 252 -6.91 -11.63 2.95
CA ASN A 252 -6.86 -12.64 1.89
C ASN A 252 -7.87 -13.78 2.07
N SER A 253 -8.70 -13.73 3.12
CA SER A 253 -9.70 -14.77 3.39
C SER A 253 -10.76 -14.87 2.30
N ASP A 254 -11.04 -13.78 1.58
CA ASP A 254 -11.95 -13.75 0.45
C ASP A 254 -11.47 -14.66 -0.70
N LEU A 255 -10.21 -14.54 -1.09
CA LEU A 255 -9.59 -15.35 -2.13
C LEU A 255 -9.39 -16.80 -1.70
N LEU A 256 -9.09 -17.06 -0.42
CA LEU A 256 -9.00 -18.43 0.12
C LEU A 256 -10.34 -19.16 0.03
N VAL A 257 -11.42 -18.49 0.44
CA VAL A 257 -12.77 -19.03 0.37
C VAL A 257 -13.21 -19.18 -1.09
N ALA A 258 -12.98 -18.18 -1.93
CA ALA A 258 -13.27 -18.25 -3.37
C ALA A 258 -12.54 -19.44 -4.02
N GLY A 259 -11.27 -19.66 -3.67
CA GLY A 259 -10.45 -20.76 -4.17
C GLY A 259 -11.02 -22.12 -3.86
N ARG A 260 -11.51 -22.30 -2.63
CA ARG A 260 -12.04 -23.58 -2.19
C ARG A 260 -13.47 -23.85 -2.65
N VAL A 261 -14.31 -22.82 -2.73
CA VAL A 261 -15.76 -22.96 -2.98
C VAL A 261 -16.12 -22.77 -4.44
N LEU A 262 -15.55 -21.76 -5.11
CA LEU A 262 -15.96 -21.33 -6.46
C LEU A 262 -15.04 -21.86 -7.58
N GLY A 263 -13.85 -22.36 -7.22
CA GLY A 263 -12.90 -22.93 -8.17
C GLY A 263 -12.07 -21.89 -8.93
N GLN A 264 -11.17 -22.39 -9.79
CA GLN A 264 -10.06 -21.63 -10.36
C GLN A 264 -10.48 -20.43 -11.24
N SER A 265 -11.50 -20.60 -12.11
CA SER A 265 -11.92 -19.54 -13.04
C SER A 265 -12.55 -18.34 -12.30
N ALA A 266 -13.43 -18.63 -11.33
CA ALA A 266 -14.08 -17.61 -10.51
C ALA A 266 -13.04 -16.80 -9.71
N VAL A 267 -12.06 -17.48 -9.11
CA VAL A 267 -10.95 -16.82 -8.40
C VAL A 267 -10.19 -15.90 -9.33
N GLY A 268 -9.90 -16.33 -10.56
CA GLY A 268 -9.18 -15.48 -11.51
C GLY A 268 -9.89 -14.18 -11.82
N THR A 269 -11.19 -14.26 -12.11
CA THR A 269 -12.02 -13.06 -12.34
C THR A 269 -12.07 -12.16 -11.12
N TYR A 270 -12.15 -12.75 -9.92
CA TYR A 270 -12.20 -12.02 -8.66
C TYR A 270 -10.84 -11.38 -8.30
N THR A 271 -9.73 -12.11 -8.41
CA THR A 271 -8.36 -11.59 -8.21
C THR A 271 -8.08 -10.40 -9.11
N PHE A 272 -8.50 -10.49 -10.38
CA PHE A 272 -8.34 -9.39 -11.32
C PHE A 272 -9.19 -8.17 -10.91
N ALA A 273 -10.44 -8.38 -10.50
CA ALA A 273 -11.29 -7.32 -9.97
C ALA A 273 -10.69 -6.65 -8.72
N VAL A 274 -10.15 -7.44 -7.77
CA VAL A 274 -9.45 -6.94 -6.58
C VAL A 274 -8.22 -6.12 -6.95
N THR A 275 -7.42 -6.61 -7.90
CA THR A 275 -6.20 -5.93 -8.38
C THR A 275 -6.54 -4.56 -8.97
N LEU A 276 -7.57 -4.52 -9.82
CA LEU A 276 -8.01 -3.29 -10.48
C LEU A 276 -8.66 -2.32 -9.48
N ALA A 277 -9.44 -2.82 -8.51
CA ALA A 277 -10.06 -2.00 -7.47
C ALA A 277 -9.03 -1.40 -6.49
N SER A 278 -7.96 -2.13 -6.18
CA SER A 278 -6.94 -1.70 -5.22
C SER A 278 -5.88 -0.80 -5.83
N ALA A 279 -5.65 -0.89 -7.15
CA ALA A 279 -4.57 -0.15 -7.82
C ALA A 279 -4.55 1.37 -7.54
N PRO A 280 -5.69 2.11 -7.56
CA PRO A 280 -5.69 3.54 -7.22
C PRO A 280 -5.33 3.78 -5.74
N ALA A 281 -5.87 2.96 -4.83
CA ALA A 281 -5.66 3.10 -3.39
C ALA A 281 -4.20 2.83 -3.01
N ASP A 282 -3.58 1.79 -3.58
CA ASP A 282 -2.20 1.42 -3.28
C ASP A 282 -1.21 2.52 -3.69
N LYS A 283 -1.48 3.20 -4.82
CA LYS A 283 -0.64 4.30 -5.30
C LYS A 283 -0.71 5.53 -4.41
N ILE A 284 -1.91 5.94 -4.02
CA ILE A 284 -2.11 7.08 -3.14
C ILE A 284 -1.54 6.77 -1.74
N THR A 285 -1.82 5.58 -1.22
CA THR A 285 -1.33 5.15 0.10
C THR A 285 0.20 5.10 0.14
N GLY A 286 0.84 4.59 -0.93
CA GLY A 286 2.30 4.56 -1.04
C GLY A 286 2.95 5.94 -1.06
N LEU A 287 2.30 6.95 -1.66
CA LEU A 287 2.75 8.34 -1.58
C LEU A 287 2.64 8.90 -0.16
N ILE A 288 1.52 8.64 0.51
CA ILE A 288 1.26 9.10 1.88
C ILE A 288 2.28 8.49 2.85
N GLN A 289 2.51 7.18 2.78
CA GLN A 289 3.45 6.46 3.65
C GLN A 289 4.89 7.00 3.59
N ARG A 290 5.31 7.64 2.49
CA ARG A 290 6.64 8.26 2.38
C ARG A 290 6.74 9.58 3.16
N VAL A 291 5.63 10.29 3.32
CA VAL A 291 5.58 11.61 3.96
C VAL A 291 5.25 11.48 5.45
N VAL A 292 4.45 10.46 5.81
CA VAL A 292 3.97 10.16 7.17
C VAL A 292 5.04 10.21 8.27
N PRO A 293 6.23 9.60 8.14
CA PRO A 293 7.21 9.56 9.23
C PRO A 293 7.74 10.95 9.62
N SER A 294 7.88 11.86 8.66
CA SER A 294 8.35 13.22 8.92
C SER A 294 7.36 14.05 9.74
N PHE A 295 6.06 13.80 9.55
CA PHE A 295 5.00 14.48 10.30
C PHE A 295 4.86 13.94 11.73
N PHE A 296 4.99 12.62 11.96
CA PHE A 296 4.93 12.07 13.31
C PHE A 296 6.18 12.39 14.16
N ALA A 297 7.35 12.58 13.53
CA ALA A 297 8.53 13.06 14.23
C ALA A 297 8.42 14.53 14.65
N ALA A 298 7.72 15.35 13.84
CA ALA A 298 7.46 16.76 14.14
C ALA A 298 6.29 16.97 15.10
N ALA A 299 5.25 16.14 14.99
CA ALA A 299 4.11 16.10 15.89
C ALA A 299 4.54 15.46 17.21
N HIS A 300 5.14 16.25 18.10
CA HIS A 300 5.04 16.00 19.54
C HIS A 300 3.55 15.78 19.89
N GLU A 301 3.24 15.09 20.98
CA GLU A 301 1.91 14.51 21.32
C GLU A 301 0.68 15.47 21.35
N GLU A 302 0.82 16.71 20.89
CA GLU A 302 -0.18 17.72 20.69
C GLU A 302 -1.33 17.26 19.78
N LYS A 303 -2.50 17.07 20.40
CA LYS A 303 -3.76 16.69 19.74
C LYS A 303 -4.12 17.57 18.53
N PRO A 304 -3.94 18.92 18.54
CA PRO A 304 -4.30 19.78 17.40
C PRO A 304 -3.52 19.46 16.12
N ILE A 305 -2.24 19.11 16.25
CA ILE A 305 -1.38 18.75 15.11
C ILE A 305 -1.84 17.41 14.52
N LEU A 306 -2.13 16.42 15.38
CA LEU A 306 -2.63 15.11 14.94
C LEU A 306 -4.00 15.22 14.26
N ARG A 307 -4.86 16.11 14.75
CA ARG A 307 -6.17 16.40 14.17
C ARG A 307 -6.05 17.00 12.77
N SER A 308 -5.23 18.05 12.62
CA SER A 308 -5.03 18.72 11.31
C SER A 308 -4.39 17.76 10.29
N TYR A 309 -3.49 16.91 10.77
CA TYR A 309 -2.84 15.87 9.98
C TYR A 309 -3.84 14.83 9.45
N LEU A 310 -4.68 14.25 10.33
CA LEU A 310 -5.71 13.29 9.90
C LEU A 310 -6.63 13.90 8.85
N LEU A 311 -7.14 15.11 9.12
CA LEU A 311 -8.03 15.79 8.19
C LEU A 311 -7.37 16.00 6.83
N THR A 312 -6.12 16.47 6.82
CA THR A 312 -5.36 16.73 5.59
C THR A 312 -5.10 15.44 4.81
N LEU A 313 -4.69 14.36 5.48
CA LEU A 313 -4.46 13.08 4.83
C LEU A 313 -5.75 12.48 4.28
N SER A 314 -6.82 12.45 5.07
CA SER A 314 -8.11 11.94 4.64
C SER A 314 -8.68 12.77 3.50
N GLU A 315 -8.52 14.10 3.51
CA GLU A 315 -8.90 15.00 2.42
C GLU A 315 -8.11 14.68 1.14
N ILE A 316 -6.78 14.54 1.22
CA ILE A 316 -5.94 14.13 0.07
C ILE A 316 -6.40 12.78 -0.49
N VAL A 317 -6.55 11.77 0.37
CA VAL A 317 -7.01 10.44 -0.07
C VAL A 317 -8.35 10.56 -0.78
N PHE A 318 -9.30 11.27 -0.20
CA PHE A 318 -10.66 11.33 -0.71
C PHE A 318 -10.79 12.14 -2.00
N VAL A 319 -10.05 13.24 -2.13
CA VAL A 319 -9.99 14.05 -3.36
C VAL A 319 -9.46 13.24 -4.55
N PHE A 320 -8.46 12.39 -4.36
CA PHE A 320 -7.90 11.61 -5.47
C PHE A 320 -8.58 10.25 -5.68
N LEU A 321 -8.92 9.54 -4.61
CA LEU A 321 -9.37 8.16 -4.69
C LEU A 321 -10.87 8.03 -4.99
N LEU A 322 -11.72 8.90 -4.42
CA LEU A 322 -13.15 8.83 -4.64
C LEU A 322 -13.53 9.02 -6.12
N PRO A 323 -13.05 10.05 -6.85
CA PRO A 323 -13.40 10.20 -8.26
C PRO A 323 -12.84 9.06 -9.11
N ALA A 324 -11.64 8.56 -8.80
CA ALA A 324 -11.03 7.44 -9.53
C ALA A 324 -11.84 6.15 -9.36
N THR A 325 -12.23 5.80 -8.14
CA THR A 325 -13.00 4.58 -7.85
C THR A 325 -14.45 4.68 -8.34
N LEU A 326 -15.12 5.81 -8.11
CA LEU A 326 -16.49 6.04 -8.56
C LEU A 326 -16.58 6.12 -10.08
N GLY A 327 -15.68 6.87 -10.71
CA GLY A 327 -15.61 6.97 -12.17
C GLY A 327 -15.40 5.60 -12.81
N LEU A 328 -14.44 4.81 -12.30
CA LEU A 328 -14.20 3.45 -12.77
C LEU A 328 -15.39 2.52 -12.52
N ALA A 329 -16.13 2.69 -11.43
CA ALA A 329 -17.31 1.86 -11.13
C ALA A 329 -18.46 2.10 -12.13
N ILE A 330 -18.66 3.36 -12.52
CA ILE A 330 -19.67 3.76 -13.52
C ILE A 330 -19.32 3.14 -14.88
N VAL A 331 -18.08 3.30 -15.33
CA VAL A 331 -17.63 2.83 -16.65
C VAL A 331 -17.13 1.37 -16.66
N ALA A 332 -17.24 0.64 -15.54
CA ALA A 332 -16.61 -0.66 -15.34
C ALA A 332 -16.90 -1.69 -16.44
N ASP A 333 -18.15 -1.73 -16.91
CA ASP A 333 -18.60 -2.68 -17.94
C ASP A 333 -17.93 -2.41 -19.30
N GLN A 334 -17.93 -1.15 -19.72
CA GLN A 334 -17.25 -0.72 -20.93
C GLN A 334 -15.73 -0.87 -20.81
N PHE A 335 -15.18 -0.49 -19.64
CA PHE A 335 -13.76 -0.60 -19.37
C PHE A 335 -13.27 -2.05 -19.48
N ILE A 336 -13.96 -3.00 -18.83
CA ILE A 336 -13.59 -4.42 -18.90
C ILE A 336 -13.73 -4.94 -20.32
N THR A 337 -14.82 -4.64 -21.01
CA THR A 337 -15.06 -5.11 -22.38
C THR A 337 -14.01 -4.59 -23.35
N VAL A 338 -13.68 -3.29 -23.27
CA VAL A 338 -12.70 -2.64 -24.14
C VAL A 338 -11.28 -3.05 -23.76
N ALA A 339 -10.90 -3.03 -22.48
CA ALA A 339 -9.52 -3.26 -22.06
C ALA A 339 -9.14 -4.75 -22.04
N LEU A 340 -10.06 -5.63 -21.63
CA LEU A 340 -9.76 -7.04 -21.32
C LEU A 340 -10.49 -8.03 -22.24
N GLY A 341 -11.63 -7.62 -22.78
CA GLY A 341 -12.46 -8.44 -23.67
C GLY A 341 -13.57 -9.21 -22.94
N PRO A 342 -14.44 -9.90 -23.69
CA PRO A 342 -15.68 -10.48 -23.18
C PRO A 342 -15.48 -11.60 -22.16
N LYS A 343 -14.33 -12.29 -22.19
CA LYS A 343 -14.01 -13.38 -21.23
C LYS A 343 -13.90 -12.91 -19.78
N TRP A 344 -13.79 -11.60 -19.54
CA TRP A 344 -13.67 -10.98 -18.22
C TRP A 344 -14.97 -10.36 -17.71
N LEU A 345 -16.09 -10.49 -18.41
CA LEU A 345 -17.38 -9.87 -18.02
C LEU A 345 -17.85 -10.29 -16.62
N SER A 346 -17.56 -11.51 -16.19
CA SER A 346 -17.87 -11.99 -14.84
C SER A 346 -17.14 -11.23 -13.72
N ALA A 347 -16.11 -10.45 -14.04
CA ALA A 347 -15.40 -9.57 -13.11
C ALA A 347 -16.09 -8.21 -12.89
N VAL A 348 -17.05 -7.81 -13.74
CA VAL A 348 -17.69 -6.48 -13.69
C VAL A 348 -18.42 -6.26 -12.37
N THR A 349 -19.28 -7.20 -11.97
CA THR A 349 -20.08 -7.07 -10.73
C THR A 349 -19.19 -7.03 -9.48
N PRO A 350 -18.24 -7.97 -9.27
CA PRO A 350 -17.29 -7.88 -8.16
C PRO A 350 -16.50 -6.57 -8.16
N LEU A 351 -16.01 -6.12 -9.33
CA LEU A 351 -15.24 -4.88 -9.45
C LEU A 351 -16.04 -3.67 -8.95
N ARG A 352 -17.29 -3.51 -9.40
CA ARG A 352 -18.14 -2.38 -8.98
C ARG A 352 -18.32 -2.32 -7.46
N ILE A 353 -18.57 -3.46 -6.83
CA ILE A 353 -18.76 -3.56 -5.38
C ILE A 353 -17.45 -3.26 -4.64
N LEU A 354 -16.33 -3.83 -5.10
CA LEU A 354 -15.02 -3.62 -4.49
C LEU A 354 -14.52 -2.18 -4.62
N LEU A 355 -14.87 -1.47 -5.70
CA LEU A 355 -14.52 -0.06 -5.88
C LEU A 355 -15.19 0.85 -4.84
N MET A 356 -16.42 0.56 -4.43
CA MET A 356 -17.09 1.28 -3.34
C MET A 356 -16.36 1.05 -2.01
N TYR A 357 -15.92 -0.18 -1.78
CA TYR A 357 -15.14 -0.57 -0.60
C TYR A 357 -13.74 0.07 -0.58
N ALA A 358 -13.06 0.18 -1.73
CA ALA A 358 -11.67 0.63 -1.82
C ALA A 358 -11.44 2.02 -1.19
N THR A 359 -12.37 2.96 -1.38
CA THR A 359 -12.27 4.31 -0.79
C THR A 359 -12.43 4.28 0.74
N ALA A 360 -13.39 3.52 1.25
CA ALA A 360 -13.57 3.33 2.69
C ALA A 360 -12.34 2.66 3.32
N LYS A 361 -11.75 1.67 2.63
CA LYS A 361 -10.53 1.00 3.05
C LYS A 361 -9.36 1.96 3.20
N ALA A 362 -9.14 2.82 2.20
CA ALA A 362 -8.04 3.77 2.21
C ALA A 362 -8.18 4.83 3.32
N LEU A 363 -9.40 5.29 3.63
CA LEU A 363 -9.64 6.20 4.75
C LEU A 363 -9.35 5.53 6.10
N THR A 364 -9.76 4.28 6.31
CA THR A 364 -9.45 3.58 7.56
C THR A 364 -7.94 3.35 7.72
N ASN A 365 -7.22 3.12 6.61
CA ASN A 365 -5.77 2.91 6.64
C ASN A 365 -4.99 4.15 7.13
N THR A 366 -5.55 5.36 7.07
CA THR A 366 -4.90 6.56 7.65
C THR A 366 -4.99 6.60 9.18
N LEU A 367 -5.87 5.82 9.79
CA LEU A 367 -6.07 5.79 11.25
C LEU A 367 -4.99 4.96 11.96
N SER A 368 -4.57 3.84 11.37
CA SER A 368 -3.62 2.91 12.01
C SER A 368 -2.28 3.56 12.40
N PRO A 369 -1.63 4.38 11.55
CA PRO A 369 -0.43 5.11 11.94
C PRO A 369 -0.63 6.04 13.15
N MET A 370 -1.80 6.66 13.28
CA MET A 370 -2.10 7.56 14.40
C MET A 370 -2.25 6.81 15.72
N LEU A 371 -2.98 5.69 15.70
CA LEU A 371 -3.12 4.83 16.88
C LEU A 371 -1.76 4.25 17.29
N ASN A 372 -0.91 3.90 16.32
CA ASN A 372 0.44 3.44 16.57
C ASN A 372 1.32 4.54 17.20
N ALA A 373 1.23 5.79 16.72
CA ALA A 373 1.94 6.93 17.30
C ALA A 373 1.54 7.21 18.76
N LYS A 374 0.26 6.98 19.11
CA LYS A 374 -0.26 7.08 20.48
C LYS A 374 -0.04 5.82 21.33
N ARG A 375 0.79 4.87 20.88
CA ARG A 375 1.06 3.58 21.57
C ARG A 375 -0.19 2.71 21.78
N GLN A 376 -1.26 2.94 21.02
CA GLN A 376 -2.50 2.16 21.04
C GLN A 376 -2.50 1.03 19.98
N SER A 377 -1.33 0.55 19.57
CA SER A 377 -1.19 -0.53 18.57
C SER A 377 -1.90 -1.83 18.96
N HIS A 378 -2.06 -2.08 20.27
CA HIS A 378 -2.83 -3.22 20.79
C HIS A 378 -4.30 -3.16 20.38
N TYR A 379 -4.90 -1.97 20.24
CA TYR A 379 -6.29 -1.82 19.82
C TYR A 379 -6.46 -2.26 18.36
N THR A 380 -5.59 -1.77 17.47
CA THR A 380 -5.53 -2.19 16.06
C THR A 380 -5.31 -3.69 15.93
N MET A 381 -4.43 -4.27 16.76
CA MET A 381 -4.19 -5.71 16.80
C MET A 381 -5.47 -6.48 17.15
N TRP A 382 -6.17 -6.13 18.23
CA TRP A 382 -7.41 -6.81 18.61
C TRP A 382 -8.53 -6.65 17.58
N THR A 383 -8.64 -5.49 16.94
CA THR A 383 -9.58 -5.29 15.83
C THR A 383 -9.25 -6.20 14.63
N ASN A 384 -7.97 -6.33 14.28
CA ASN A 384 -7.53 -7.25 13.22
C ASN A 384 -7.74 -8.72 13.57
N VAL A 385 -7.53 -9.10 14.83
CA VAL A 385 -7.79 -10.46 15.33
C VAL A 385 -9.29 -10.77 15.23
N ALA A 386 -10.16 -9.85 15.67
CA ALA A 386 -11.60 -10.01 15.53
C ALA A 386 -11.98 -10.16 14.04
N ALA A 387 -11.42 -9.32 13.17
CA ALA A 387 -11.60 -9.38 11.72
C ALA A 387 -11.20 -10.74 11.14
N ALA A 388 -10.06 -11.28 11.56
CA ALA A 388 -9.58 -12.58 11.13
C ALA A 388 -10.52 -13.75 11.50
N VAL A 389 -11.45 -13.55 12.46
CA VAL A 389 -12.45 -14.55 12.82
C VAL A 389 -13.74 -14.38 12.02
N TYR A 390 -14.33 -13.19 11.97
CA TYR A 390 -15.65 -13.02 11.35
C TYR A 390 -15.62 -12.85 9.83
N PHE A 391 -14.54 -12.33 9.22
CA PHE A 391 -14.46 -12.19 7.76
C PHE A 391 -14.47 -13.53 7.03
N PRO A 392 -13.67 -14.55 7.41
CA PRO A 392 -13.72 -15.86 6.75
C PRO A 392 -15.12 -16.49 6.79
N ILE A 393 -15.83 -16.35 7.92
CA ILE A 393 -17.22 -16.84 8.07
C ILE A 393 -18.14 -16.07 7.12
N GLY A 394 -18.02 -14.75 7.09
CA GLY A 394 -18.75 -13.88 6.19
C GLY A 394 -18.55 -14.22 4.72
N PHE A 395 -17.29 -14.48 4.31
CA PHE A 395 -16.97 -14.85 2.93
C PHE A 395 -17.48 -16.24 2.60
N PHE A 396 -17.43 -17.19 3.54
CA PHE A 396 -18.00 -18.52 3.34
C PHE A 396 -19.51 -18.48 3.08
N ILE A 397 -20.23 -17.62 3.80
CA ILE A 397 -21.65 -17.37 3.56
C ILE A 397 -21.84 -16.63 2.23
N GLY A 398 -21.06 -15.57 1.98
CA GLY A 398 -21.09 -14.77 0.75
C GLY A 398 -20.82 -15.58 -0.52
N ALA A 399 -19.96 -16.60 -0.44
CA ALA A 399 -19.63 -17.46 -1.57
C ALA A 399 -20.84 -18.23 -2.14
N ARG A 400 -21.95 -18.34 -1.40
CA ARG A 400 -23.20 -18.93 -1.91
C ARG A 400 -23.80 -18.15 -3.09
N TRP A 401 -23.50 -16.85 -3.18
CA TRP A 401 -23.91 -15.98 -4.30
C TRP A 401 -22.77 -15.71 -5.28
N GLY A 402 -21.75 -16.59 -5.32
CA GLY A 402 -20.61 -16.46 -6.20
C GLY A 402 -19.65 -15.32 -5.83
N THR A 403 -18.90 -14.84 -6.81
CA THR A 403 -17.88 -13.78 -6.61
C THR A 403 -18.48 -12.44 -6.20
N ALA A 404 -19.70 -12.14 -6.66
CA ALA A 404 -20.43 -10.94 -6.27
C ALA A 404 -20.83 -10.97 -4.79
N GLY A 405 -21.23 -12.13 -4.26
CA GLY A 405 -21.55 -12.30 -2.84
C GLY A 405 -20.32 -12.12 -1.95
N ILE A 406 -19.16 -12.64 -2.35
CA ILE A 406 -17.89 -12.41 -1.65
C ILE A 406 -17.54 -10.91 -1.63
N ALA A 407 -17.69 -10.21 -2.76
CA ALA A 407 -17.47 -8.77 -2.80
C ALA A 407 -18.47 -8.00 -1.91
N ALA A 408 -19.74 -8.40 -1.89
CA ALA A 408 -20.77 -7.78 -1.05
C ALA A 408 -20.48 -7.96 0.44
N THR A 409 -19.86 -9.08 0.84
CA THR A 409 -19.40 -9.30 2.22
C THR A 409 -18.41 -8.22 2.67
N TRP A 410 -17.52 -7.74 1.80
CA TRP A 410 -16.64 -6.61 2.15
C TRP A 410 -17.45 -5.38 2.52
N VAL A 411 -18.43 -4.99 1.70
CA VAL A 411 -19.26 -3.80 1.96
C VAL A 411 -20.12 -3.98 3.23
N ALA A 412 -20.63 -5.19 3.49
CA ALA A 412 -21.47 -5.48 4.64
C ALA A 412 -20.70 -5.57 5.96
N LEU A 413 -19.53 -6.23 5.98
CA LEU A 413 -18.79 -6.50 7.21
C LEU A 413 -17.73 -5.45 7.55
N TYR A 414 -17.22 -4.73 6.55
CA TYR A 414 -16.17 -3.74 6.79
C TYR A 414 -16.56 -2.58 7.74
N PRO A 415 -17.81 -2.08 7.77
CA PRO A 415 -18.22 -1.09 8.77
C PRO A 415 -18.01 -1.55 10.22
N PHE A 416 -18.14 -2.84 10.52
CA PHE A 416 -17.89 -3.38 11.86
C PHE A 416 -16.40 -3.32 12.25
N LEU A 417 -15.50 -3.27 11.28
CA LEU A 417 -14.07 -3.02 11.47
C LEU A 417 -13.78 -1.51 11.59
N ALA A 418 -14.34 -0.74 10.66
CA ALA A 418 -13.98 0.68 10.50
C ALA A 418 -14.57 1.56 11.60
N VAL A 419 -15.83 1.38 11.97
CA VAL A 419 -16.53 2.24 12.94
C VAL A 419 -15.82 2.27 14.31
N PRO A 420 -15.40 1.14 14.91
CA PRO A 420 -14.63 1.16 16.16
C PRO A 420 -13.31 1.92 16.04
N LEU A 421 -12.58 1.77 14.93
CA LEU A 421 -11.32 2.48 14.69
C LEU A 421 -11.54 3.99 14.55
N PHE A 422 -12.55 4.41 13.79
CA PHE A 422 -12.93 5.83 13.68
C PHE A 422 -13.33 6.40 15.04
N TRP A 423 -14.20 5.70 15.76
CA TRP A 423 -14.67 6.14 17.07
C TRP A 423 -13.52 6.30 18.07
N ARG A 424 -12.63 5.31 18.16
CA ARG A 424 -11.47 5.36 19.05
C ARG A 424 -10.52 6.49 18.67
N THR A 425 -10.21 6.62 17.38
CA THR A 425 -9.28 7.65 16.89
C THR A 425 -9.84 9.05 17.12
N PHE A 426 -11.10 9.29 16.79
CA PHE A 426 -11.75 10.60 16.96
C PHE A 426 -11.83 11.03 18.42
N ARG A 427 -12.08 10.07 19.33
CA ARG A 427 -12.07 10.33 20.77
C ARG A 427 -10.66 10.68 21.28
N GLU A 428 -9.62 10.03 20.77
CA GLU A 428 -8.24 10.26 21.21
C GLU A 428 -7.71 11.64 20.80
N ILE A 429 -8.09 12.10 19.60
CA ILE A 429 -7.66 13.39 19.04
C ILE A 429 -8.70 14.51 19.22
N GLU A 430 -9.80 14.23 19.91
CA GLU A 430 -10.93 15.15 20.14
C GLU A 430 -11.49 15.77 18.85
N LEU A 431 -11.56 14.97 17.78
CA LEU A 431 -12.12 15.37 16.50
C LEU A 431 -13.61 15.08 16.45
N HIS A 432 -14.40 16.08 16.07
CA HIS A 432 -15.84 15.90 15.89
C HIS A 432 -16.14 15.33 14.51
N TRP A 433 -17.10 14.40 14.42
CA TRP A 433 -17.48 13.79 13.14
C TRP A 433 -17.94 14.84 12.10
N THR A 434 -18.54 15.96 12.55
CA THR A 434 -19.01 17.04 11.68
C THR A 434 -17.86 17.81 11.02
N GLU A 435 -16.70 17.89 11.68
CA GLU A 435 -15.50 18.52 11.14
C GLU A 435 -14.89 17.61 10.07
N TYR A 436 -14.88 16.31 10.32
CA TYR A 436 -14.43 15.31 9.36
C TYR A 436 -15.32 15.25 8.12
N ALA A 437 -16.65 15.20 8.30
CA ALA A 437 -17.61 15.20 7.20
C ALA A 437 -17.52 16.48 6.36
N ARG A 438 -17.33 17.65 7.00
CA ARG A 438 -17.11 18.92 6.30
C ARG A 438 -15.83 18.93 5.48
N ALA A 439 -14.76 18.32 5.96
CA ALA A 439 -13.51 18.21 5.20
C ALA A 439 -13.65 17.32 3.95
N LEU A 440 -14.48 16.28 3.99
CA LEU A 440 -14.71 15.37 2.86
C LEU A 440 -15.80 15.85 1.89
N TRP A 441 -16.68 16.75 2.34
CA TRP A 441 -17.80 17.26 1.55
C TRP A 441 -17.44 17.82 0.17
N PRO A 442 -16.36 18.63 0.01
CA PRO A 442 -15.95 19.16 -1.28
C PRO A 442 -15.83 18.07 -2.36
N ALA A 443 -14.98 17.08 -2.13
CA ALA A 443 -14.76 15.99 -3.08
C ALA A 443 -16.01 15.12 -3.28
N PHE A 444 -16.81 14.89 -2.22
CA PHE A 444 -18.07 14.16 -2.33
C PHE A 444 -19.05 14.86 -3.28
N SER A 445 -19.26 16.17 -3.09
CA SER A 445 -20.16 16.98 -3.92
C SER A 445 -19.71 17.02 -5.39
N CYS A 446 -18.40 17.16 -5.65
CA CYS A 446 -17.84 17.08 -7.00
C CYS A 446 -18.04 15.70 -7.64
N CYS A 447 -17.93 14.63 -6.86
CA CYS A 447 -18.13 13.26 -7.35
C CYS A 447 -19.58 12.97 -7.71
N ILE A 448 -20.55 13.51 -6.97
CA ILE A 448 -21.97 13.42 -7.33
C ILE A 448 -22.22 14.08 -8.68
N LEU A 449 -21.70 15.30 -8.89
CA LEU A 449 -21.84 16.03 -10.15
C LEU A 449 -21.15 15.31 -11.31
N MET A 450 -19.95 14.78 -11.07
CA MET A 450 -19.23 13.94 -12.03
C MET A 450 -20.06 12.70 -12.41
N ALA A 451 -20.57 11.97 -11.42
CA ALA A 451 -21.36 10.77 -11.66
C ALA A 451 -22.63 11.08 -12.46
N LEU A 452 -23.34 12.15 -12.11
CA LEU A 452 -24.51 12.61 -12.84
C LEU A 452 -24.17 12.96 -14.30
N ALA A 453 -23.09 13.71 -14.54
CA ALA A 453 -22.67 14.10 -15.87
C ALA A 453 -22.33 12.89 -16.75
N VAL A 454 -21.60 11.91 -16.21
CA VAL A 454 -21.22 10.68 -16.94
C VAL A 454 -22.44 9.81 -17.24
N ILE A 455 -23.36 9.67 -16.28
CA ILE A 455 -24.60 8.89 -16.48
C ILE A 455 -25.49 9.54 -17.55
N LEU A 456 -25.69 10.87 -17.48
CA LEU A 456 -26.47 11.61 -18.48
C LEU A 456 -25.85 11.52 -19.88
N LEU A 457 -24.53 11.65 -19.97
CA LEU A 457 -23.79 11.46 -21.22
C LEU A 457 -24.01 10.04 -21.77
N GLY A 458 -23.89 9.01 -20.93
CA GLY A 458 -24.09 7.62 -21.31
C GLY A 458 -25.52 7.32 -21.78
N MET A 459 -26.53 8.03 -21.27
CA MET A 459 -27.92 7.94 -21.75
C MET A 459 -28.13 8.67 -23.08
N SER A 460 -27.41 9.76 -23.32
CA SER A 460 -27.53 10.56 -24.55
C SER A 460 -26.79 9.98 -25.76
N LEU A 461 -25.76 9.17 -25.54
CA LEU A 461 -24.94 8.61 -26.62
C LEU A 461 -25.64 7.45 -27.34
N PRO A 462 -25.73 7.47 -28.68
CA PRO A 462 -26.31 6.37 -29.45
C PRO A 462 -25.59 5.05 -29.22
N ALA A 463 -26.34 3.94 -29.15
CA ALA A 463 -25.78 2.60 -28.96
C ALA A 463 -24.84 2.14 -30.09
N ALA A 464 -24.94 2.74 -31.29
CA ALA A 464 -24.10 2.45 -32.45
C ALA A 464 -22.68 3.04 -32.36
N TRP A 465 -22.37 3.85 -31.35
CA TRP A 465 -21.04 4.44 -31.20
C TRP A 465 -19.97 3.39 -30.85
N PRO A 466 -18.73 3.53 -31.37
CA PRO A 466 -17.63 2.64 -31.00
C PRO A 466 -17.39 2.65 -29.48
N GLN A 467 -17.42 1.47 -28.85
CA GLN A 467 -17.23 1.33 -27.40
C GLN A 467 -15.94 2.01 -26.87
N PRO A 468 -14.78 1.95 -27.55
CA PRO A 468 -13.58 2.64 -27.09
C PRO A 468 -13.72 4.17 -27.08
N ALA A 469 -14.36 4.74 -28.11
CA ALA A 469 -14.57 6.18 -28.22
C ALA A 469 -15.54 6.68 -27.13
N ARG A 470 -16.61 5.92 -26.88
CA ARG A 470 -17.54 6.17 -25.79
C ARG A 470 -16.85 6.17 -24.43
N LEU A 471 -16.02 5.17 -24.13
CA LEU A 471 -15.27 5.09 -22.89
C LEU A 471 -14.32 6.29 -22.70
N VAL A 472 -13.58 6.67 -23.75
CA VAL A 472 -12.66 7.83 -23.70
C VAL A 472 -13.44 9.11 -23.43
N LEU A 473 -14.60 9.29 -24.05
CA LEU A 473 -15.44 10.47 -23.85
C LEU A 473 -16.03 10.50 -22.43
N GLU A 474 -16.53 9.38 -21.92
CA GLU A 474 -17.05 9.26 -20.54
C GLU A 474 -15.96 9.59 -19.50
N ILE A 475 -14.73 9.10 -19.70
CA ILE A 475 -13.57 9.43 -18.84
C ILE A 475 -13.23 10.92 -18.94
N ALA A 476 -13.17 11.48 -20.15
CA ALA A 476 -12.82 12.88 -20.37
C ALA A 476 -13.84 13.84 -19.75
N VAL A 477 -15.14 13.58 -19.95
CA VAL A 477 -16.23 14.37 -19.36
C VAL A 477 -16.25 14.23 -17.84
N GLY A 478 -16.03 13.03 -17.30
CA GLY A 478 -15.90 12.82 -15.86
C GLY A 478 -14.75 13.64 -15.26
N ALA A 479 -13.55 13.52 -15.85
CA ALA A 479 -12.37 14.26 -15.39
C ALA A 479 -12.55 15.78 -15.50
N ALA A 480 -13.12 16.27 -16.61
CA ALA A 480 -13.38 17.68 -16.83
C ALA A 480 -14.43 18.23 -15.86
N THR A 481 -15.53 17.49 -15.62
CA THR A 481 -16.60 17.89 -14.70
C THR A 481 -16.09 17.94 -13.28
N TYR A 482 -15.36 16.91 -12.83
CA TYR A 482 -14.77 16.87 -11.50
C TYR A 482 -13.78 18.03 -11.29
N SER A 483 -12.84 18.21 -12.23
CA SER A 483 -11.82 19.26 -12.14
C SER A 483 -12.43 20.66 -12.16
N SER A 484 -13.40 20.91 -13.04
CA SER A 484 -14.09 22.20 -13.13
C SER A 484 -14.90 22.49 -11.86
N CYS A 485 -15.59 21.47 -11.33
CA CYS A 485 -16.35 21.61 -10.09
C CYS A 485 -15.45 21.93 -8.90
N MET A 486 -14.30 21.25 -8.79
CA MET A 486 -13.31 21.52 -7.74
C MET A 486 -12.70 22.92 -7.88
N LEU A 487 -12.42 23.38 -9.10
CA LEU A 487 -11.87 24.70 -9.39
C LEU A 487 -12.85 25.85 -9.16
N VAL A 488 -14.15 25.63 -9.39
CA VAL A 488 -15.18 26.67 -9.27
C VAL A 488 -15.77 26.73 -7.86
N LEU A 489 -16.24 25.59 -7.34
CA LEU A 489 -16.95 25.54 -6.05
C LEU A 489 -15.99 25.50 -4.85
N HIS A 490 -14.87 24.79 -4.96
CA HIS A 490 -13.96 24.47 -3.84
C HIS A 490 -12.53 24.96 -4.07
N ARG A 491 -12.41 26.14 -4.71
CA ARG A 491 -11.11 26.76 -5.05
C ARG A 491 -10.22 27.01 -3.84
N ARG A 492 -10.80 27.23 -2.65
CA ARG A 492 -10.06 27.57 -1.43
C ARG A 492 -9.34 26.34 -0.89
N GLU A 493 -10.04 25.22 -0.89
CA GLU A 493 -9.60 23.90 -0.45
C GLU A 493 -8.50 23.39 -1.38
N LEU A 494 -8.70 23.50 -2.70
CA LEU A 494 -7.68 23.13 -3.68
C LEU A 494 -6.40 23.96 -3.53
N ARG A 495 -6.51 25.28 -3.29
CA ARG A 495 -5.36 26.15 -3.03
C ARG A 495 -4.64 25.79 -1.72
N ARG A 496 -5.40 25.42 -0.66
CA ARG A 496 -4.84 24.95 0.62
C ARG A 496 -4.03 23.67 0.42
N LEU A 497 -4.59 22.67 -0.26
CA LEU A 497 -3.90 21.42 -0.56
C LEU A 497 -2.68 21.64 -1.45
N TYR A 498 -2.79 22.50 -2.45
CA TYR A 498 -1.67 22.84 -3.34
C TYR A 498 -0.49 23.48 -2.59
N ARG A 499 -0.76 24.37 -1.62
CA ARG A 499 0.28 24.96 -0.76
C ARG A 499 0.99 23.92 0.09
N ILE A 500 0.28 22.91 0.60
CA ILE A 500 0.87 21.83 1.41
C ILE A 500 1.80 20.95 0.56
N ILE A 501 1.46 20.73 -0.72
CA ILE A 501 2.24 19.91 -1.64
C ILE A 501 3.48 20.66 -2.17
N ARG A 502 3.46 22.00 -2.22
CA ARG A 502 4.56 22.82 -2.70
C ARG A 502 5.50 23.19 -1.53
N PRO A 503 6.67 22.54 -1.37
CA PRO A 503 7.60 22.94 -0.32
C PRO A 503 8.11 24.33 -0.67
N GLY A 504 7.88 25.34 0.19
CA GLY A 504 8.46 26.68 -0.01
C GLY A 504 7.71 27.86 0.63
N GLU A 505 6.41 27.77 0.93
CA GLU A 505 5.73 28.85 1.64
C GLU A 505 5.64 28.55 3.14
N PRO A 506 6.15 29.42 4.03
CA PRO A 506 5.98 29.24 5.46
C PRO A 506 4.50 29.23 5.81
N VAL A 507 4.09 28.25 6.61
CA VAL A 507 2.78 28.20 7.25
C VAL A 507 2.76 29.36 8.25
N CYS A 508 2.27 30.53 7.83
CA CYS A 508 1.95 31.59 8.77
C CYS A 508 0.80 31.11 9.66
N ALA A 509 1.10 31.03 10.95
CA ALA A 509 0.16 30.76 12.03
C ALA A 509 -0.95 31.82 12.11
#